data_AF-A0A2P5MR07-F1
#
_entry.id   AF-A0A2P5MR07-F1
#
_cell.length_a   1.000
_cell.length_b   1.000
_cell.length_c   1.000
_cell.angle_alpha   90.00
_cell.angle_beta   90.00
_cell.angle_gamma   90.00
#
_symmetry.space_group_name_H-M   'P 1'
#
loop_
_entity.id
_entity.type
_entity.pdbx_description
1 polymer ?
#
loop_
_entity_poly.entity_id
_entity_poly.type
_entity_poly.pdbx_seq_one_letter_code
_entity_poly.pdbx_strand_id
1 'polypeptide(L)' 'MIVSEADLDALLLTLKVAGISTGLLLLIGTPVAWWLVRTPSRWKSLVNAVVALPLVL' A
#
# COMPACT_ATOMS: atom_id res chain seq x y z
N MET A 1 30.97 -12.48 -9.91
CA MET A 1 29.67 -11.87 -10.22
C MET A 1 29.64 -10.55 -9.44
N ILE A 2 30.15 -9.49 -10.07
CA ILE A 2 30.22 -8.15 -9.45
C ILE A 2 28.94 -7.44 -9.86
N VAL A 3 28.28 -6.80 -8.89
CA VAL A 3 27.08 -5.99 -9.11
C VAL A 3 27.37 -4.98 -10.22
N SER A 4 26.59 -5.02 -11.30
CA SER A 4 26.72 -4.11 -12.43
C SER A 4 26.01 -2.78 -12.15
N GLU A 5 26.34 -1.73 -12.91
CA GLU A 5 25.63 -0.44 -12.84
C GLU A 5 24.13 -0.63 -13.11
N ALA A 6 23.77 -1.52 -14.03
CA ALA A 6 22.38 -1.86 -14.34
C ALA A 6 21.65 -2.49 -13.14
N ASP A 7 22.35 -3.29 -12.32
CA ASP A 7 21.76 -3.89 -11.12
C ASP A 7 21.46 -2.82 -10.05
N LEU A 8 22.35 -1.84 -9.91
CA LEU A 8 22.14 -0.70 -9.00
C LEU A 8 20.97 0.16 -9.44
N ASP A 9 20.85 0.44 -10.75
CA ASP A 9 19.73 1.19 -11.32
C ASP A 9 18.40 0.46 -11.10
N ALA A 10 18.36 -0.86 -11.33
CA ALA A 10 17.18 -1.69 -11.10
C ALA A 10 16.76 -1.70 -9.62
N LEU A 11 17.74 -1.77 -8.69
CA LEU A 11 17.50 -1.72 -7.26
C LEU A 11 16.90 -0.37 -6.84
N LEU A 12 17.49 0.74 -7.31
CA LEU A 12 17.00 2.09 -7.04
C LEU A 12 15.58 2.31 -7.60
N LEU A 13 15.30 1.80 -8.79
CA LEU A 13 13.97 1.87 -9.39
C LEU A 13 12.93 1.11 -8.54
N THR A 14 13.27 -0.10 -8.11
CA THR A 14 12.39 -0.92 -7.26
C THR A 14 12.15 -0.24 -5.92
N LEU A 15 13.21 0.28 -5.29
CA LEU A 15 13.11 1.00 -4.02
C LEU A 15 12.23 2.25 -4.16
N LYS A 16 12.36 2.99 -5.27
CA LYS A 16 11.52 4.16 -5.55
C LYS A 16 10.05 3.78 -5.70
N VAL A 17 9.75 2.75 -6.51
CA VAL A 17 8.37 2.31 -6.73
C VAL A 17 7.75 1.77 -5.43
N ALA A 18 8.49 0.95 -4.68
CA ALA A 18 8.05 0.42 -3.39
C ALA A 18 7.86 1.54 -2.35
N GLY A 19 8.80 2.48 -2.26
CA GLY A 19 8.72 3.61 -1.35
C GLY A 19 7.52 4.50 -1.63
N ILE A 20 7.25 4.79 -2.91
CA ILE A 20 6.07 5.57 -3.30
C ILE A 20 4.79 4.79 -3.00
N SER A 21 4.69 3.51 -3.37
CA SER A 21 3.47 2.73 -3.14
C SER A 21 3.17 2.56 -1.65
N THR A 22 4.17 2.23 -0.83
CA THR A 22 4.04 2.15 0.63
C THR A 22 3.68 3.51 1.22
N GLY A 23 4.34 4.59 0.78
CA GLY A 23 4.01 5.94 1.23
C GLY A 23 2.56 6.30 0.96
N LEU A 24 2.05 6.02 -0.24
CA LEU A 24 0.65 6.23 -0.59
C LEU A 24 -0.30 5.38 0.26
N LEU A 25 0.04 4.10 0.48
CA LEU A 25 -0.74 3.21 1.34
C LEU A 25 -0.79 3.70 2.79
N LEU A 26 0.28 4.28 3.33
CA LEU A 26 0.27 4.86 4.67
C LEU A 26 -0.58 6.14 4.71
N LEU A 27 -0.39 7.02 3.72
CA LEU A 27 -1.15 8.28 3.65
C LEU A 27 -2.65 8.07 3.50
N ILE A 28 -3.08 7.03 2.79
CA ILE A 28 -4.50 6.76 2.51
C ILE A 28 -5.05 5.68 3.46
N GLY A 29 -4.34 4.57 3.62
CA GLY A 29 -4.77 3.42 4.40
C GLY A 29 -4.87 3.71 5.90
N THR A 30 -3.94 4.48 6.48
CA THR A 30 -4.00 4.84 7.91
C THR A 30 -5.23 5.68 8.27
N PRO A 31 -5.56 6.80 7.58
CA PRO A 31 -6.78 7.54 7.89
C PRO A 31 -8.05 6.74 7.58
N VAL A 32 -8.06 5.92 6.53
CA VAL A 32 -9.18 5.01 6.23
C VAL A 32 -9.38 4.02 7.38
N ALA A 33 -8.32 3.36 7.87
CA ALA A 33 -8.39 2.44 9.00
C ALA A 33 -8.91 3.14 10.27
N TRP A 34 -8.41 4.35 10.55
CA TRP A 34 -8.86 5.13 11.70
C TRP A 34 -10.36 5.50 11.61
N TRP A 35 -10.83 5.94 10.44
CA TRP A 35 -12.23 6.22 10.19
C TRP A 35 -13.10 4.95 10.30
N LEU A 36 -12.59 3.82 9.80
CA LEU A 36 -13.24 2.50 9.85
C LEU A 36 -13.43 1.98 11.28
N VAL A 37 -12.63 2.43 12.25
CA VAL A 37 -12.83 2.09 13.66
C VAL A 37 -13.81 3.05 14.33
N ARG A 38 -13.70 4.36 14.08
CA ARG A 38 -14.43 5.39 14.86
C ARG A 38 -15.90 5.61 14.52
N THR A 39 -16.35 5.45 13.26
CA THR A 39 -17.68 6.00 12.84
C THR A 39 -18.71 4.95 12.46
N PRO A 40 -19.93 4.82 13.00
CA PRO A 40 -20.89 3.77 12.61
C PRO A 40 -21.57 3.96 11.21
N SER A 41 -20.80 4.12 10.13
CA SER A 41 -21.31 4.31 8.76
C SER A 41 -21.64 2.99 8.06
N ARG A 42 -22.77 2.94 7.31
CA ARG A 42 -23.17 1.78 6.49
C ARG A 42 -22.19 1.47 5.34
N TRP A 43 -21.43 2.45 4.87
CA TRP A 43 -20.45 2.29 3.78
C TRP A 43 -19.18 1.53 4.22
N LYS A 44 -18.97 1.36 5.54
CA LYS A 44 -17.81 0.63 6.08
C LYS A 44 -17.72 -0.80 5.58
N SER A 45 -18.85 -1.49 5.43
CA SER A 45 -18.87 -2.89 5.01
C SER A 45 -18.32 -3.06 3.59
N LEU A 46 -18.67 -2.14 2.67
CA LEU A 46 -18.15 -2.14 1.30
C LEU A 46 -16.65 -1.83 1.28
N VAL A 47 -16.22 -0.80 2.02
CA VAL A 47 -14.80 -0.41 2.08
C VAL A 47 -13.94 -1.53 2.67
N ASN A 48 -14.42 -2.20 3.74
CA ASN A 48 -13.74 -3.37 4.30
C ASN A 48 -13.60 -4.51 3.29
N ALA A 49 -14.65 -4.79 2.52
CA ALA A 49 -14.60 -5.85 1.50
C ALA A 49 -13.55 -5.54 0.41
N VAL A 50 -13.50 -4.29 -0.08
CA VAL A 50 -12.52 -3.88 -1.10
C VAL A 50 -11.08 -3.95 -0.55
N VAL A 51 -10.85 -3.50 0.68
CA VAL A 51 -9.53 -3.55 1.32
C VAL A 51 -9.09 -4.98 1.63
N ALA A 52 -10.04 -5.87 1.98
CA ALA A 52 -9.75 -7.28 2.28
C ALA A 52 -9.65 -8.18 1.04
N LEU A 53 -10.25 -7.78 -0.09
CA LEU A 53 -10.23 -8.53 -1.35
C LEU A 53 -8.83 -9.03 -1.76
N PRO A 54 -7.77 -8.19 -1.80
CA PRO A 54 -6.43 -8.65 -2.18
C PRO A 54 -5.76 -9.61 -1.19
N LEU A 55 -6.29 -9.78 0.03
CA LEU A 55 -5.80 -10.80 0.97
C LEU A 55 -6.36 -12.19 0.67
N VAL A 56 -7.44 -12.28 -0.13
CA VAL A 56 -8.14 -13.53 -0.45
C VAL A 56 -7.77 -14.07 -1.84
N LEU A 57 -7.26 -13.20 -2.73
CA LEU A 57 -6.69 -13.57 -4.03
C LEU A 57 -5.26 -14.11 -3.86
#